data_AF-A0A8J2PXE2-F1
#
_entry.id   AF-A0A8J2PXE2-F1
#
_cell.length_a   1.000
_cell.length_b   1.000
_cell.length_c   1.000
_cell.angle_alpha   90.00
_cell.angle_beta   90.00
_cell.angle_gamma   90.00
#
_symmetry.space_group_name_H-M   'P 1'
#
loop_
_entity.id
_entity.type
_entity.pdbx_description
1 polymer ?
#
loop_
_entity_poly.entity_id
_entity_poly.type
_entity_poly.pdbx_seq_one_letter_code
_entity_poly.pdbx_strand_id
1 'polypeptide(L)'
;MNQSQKKNYELLKNPSFTPSLNIYLHTYKSCLGRVLNIVANKPKRSMPWKVVLEIGSGIEIPVKALIINRKNTVSLKSRIEKAAIDLDGTRTGNKKEITWVQNDGKSIDKSDIGNAYSYGNKLVTIADETTYETGDRCLQLLVFCPR
;
A
#
# COMPACT_ATOMS: atom_id res chain seq x y z
N MET A 1 -29.88 19.58 30.22
CA MET A 1 -28.49 19.88 29.80
C MET A 1 -27.85 20.69 30.92
N ASN A 2 -26.91 20.10 31.65
CA ASN A 2 -26.38 20.69 32.90
C ASN A 2 -25.54 21.95 32.61
N GLN A 3 -25.56 22.94 33.52
CA GLN A 3 -24.84 24.22 33.37
C GLN A 3 -23.34 24.04 33.07
N SER A 4 -22.73 22.96 33.57
CA SER A 4 -21.33 22.60 33.27
C SER A 4 -21.11 22.27 31.78
N GLN A 5 -22.08 21.62 31.12
CA GLN A 5 -22.00 21.31 29.69
C GLN A 5 -22.18 22.55 28.81
N LYS A 6 -22.99 23.54 29.25
CA LYS A 6 -23.14 24.82 28.54
C LYS A 6 -21.86 25.66 28.59
N LYS A 7 -21.20 25.75 29.75
CA LYS A 7 -19.91 26.48 29.89
C LYS A 7 -18.80 25.89 29.01
N ASN A 8 -18.71 24.57 28.92
CA ASN A 8 -17.73 23.90 28.05
C ASN A 8 -17.99 24.13 26.56
N TYR A 9 -19.26 24.32 26.15
CA TYR A 9 -19.61 24.62 24.76
C TYR A 9 -19.30 26.07 24.37
N GLU A 10 -19.45 27.02 25.30
CA GLU A 10 -19.11 28.43 25.07
C GLU A 10 -17.60 28.68 24.99
N LEU A 11 -16.80 27.97 25.80
CA LEU A 11 -15.33 28.01 25.72
C LEU A 11 -14.77 27.52 24.37
N LEU A 12 -15.52 26.70 23.64
CA LEU A 12 -15.16 26.21 22.31
C LEU A 12 -15.55 27.17 21.17
N LYS A 13 -16.47 28.12 21.42
CA LYS A 13 -16.91 29.09 20.40
C LYS A 13 -15.99 30.29 20.26
N ASN A 14 -15.33 30.71 21.34
CA ASN A 14 -14.45 31.86 21.35
C ASN A 14 -13.05 31.47 21.86
N PRO A 15 -12.13 31.04 21.00
CA PRO A 15 -10.74 30.88 21.40
C PRO A 15 -10.15 32.28 21.65
N SER A 16 -10.13 32.72 22.91
CA SER A 16 -9.36 33.89 23.30
C SER A 16 -7.88 33.61 23.04
N PHE A 17 -7.28 34.46 22.23
CA PHE A 17 -5.89 34.41 21.81
C PHE A 17 -5.00 34.71 23.01
N THR A 18 -4.34 33.71 23.60
CA THR A 18 -3.27 33.91 24.57
C THR A 18 -1.93 33.59 23.89
N PRO A 19 -1.07 34.60 23.63
CA PRO A 19 0.15 34.41 22.85
C PRO A 19 1.32 33.82 23.65
N SER A 20 1.09 33.30 24.87
CA SER A 20 2.17 32.92 25.79
C SER A 20 2.51 31.42 25.84
N LEU A 21 1.87 30.57 25.04
CA LEU A 21 2.18 29.15 24.96
C LEU A 21 2.18 28.71 23.50
N ASN A 22 3.26 28.05 23.05
CA ASN A 22 3.39 27.38 21.74
C ASN A 22 2.40 26.20 21.61
N ILE A 23 1.10 26.50 21.71
CA ILE A 23 0.02 25.56 21.51
C ILE A 23 -0.38 25.71 20.06
N TYR A 24 -0.15 24.66 19.27
CA TYR A 24 -0.68 24.52 17.93
C TYR A 24 -2.22 24.59 17.98
N LEU A 25 -2.78 25.78 17.86
CA LEU A 25 -4.22 26.01 17.75
C LEU A 25 -4.69 25.54 16.38
N HIS A 26 -5.02 24.25 16.30
CA HIS A 26 -5.72 23.72 15.14
C HIS A 26 -7.17 24.21 15.13
N THR A 27 -7.64 24.75 14.00
CA THR A 27 -9.05 25.15 13.84
C THR A 27 -9.97 23.95 14.00
N TYR A 28 -11.19 24.17 14.50
CA TYR A 28 -12.19 23.11 14.69
C TYR A 28 -12.37 22.23 13.46
N LYS A 29 -12.40 22.84 12.26
CA LYS A 29 -12.51 22.13 10.97
C LYS A 29 -11.31 21.20 10.72
N SER A 30 -10.09 21.64 11.06
CA SER A 30 -8.88 20.83 10.94
C SER A 30 -8.90 19.65 11.92
N CYS A 31 -9.29 19.88 13.17
CA CYS A 31 -9.45 18.83 14.18
C CYS A 31 -10.53 17.82 13.79
N LEU A 32 -11.70 18.28 13.35
CA LEU A 32 -12.80 17.42 12.90
C LEU A 32 -12.36 16.56 11.70
N GLY A 33 -11.67 17.16 10.72
CA GLY A 33 -11.12 16.42 9.58
C GLY A 33 -10.12 15.34 10.00
N ARG A 34 -9.24 15.63 10.97
CA ARG A 34 -8.30 14.64 11.52
C ARG A 34 -9.01 13.52 12.28
N VAL A 35 -9.98 13.85 13.13
CA VAL A 35 -10.76 12.86 13.90
C VAL A 35 -11.55 11.96 12.97
N LEU A 36 -12.27 12.53 12.00
CA LEU A 36 -13.02 11.75 11.01
C LEU A 36 -12.09 10.85 10.19
N ASN A 37 -10.90 11.34 9.81
CA ASN A 37 -9.93 10.53 9.09
C ASN A 37 -9.36 9.38 9.95
N ILE A 38 -9.06 9.63 11.23
CA ILE A 38 -8.58 8.59 12.18
C ILE A 38 -9.67 7.55 12.47
N VAL A 39 -10.93 7.98 12.59
CA VAL A 39 -12.07 7.09 12.85
C VAL A 39 -12.40 6.26 11.60
N ALA A 40 -12.47 6.89 10.43
CA ALA A 40 -12.73 6.21 9.16
C ALA A 40 -11.59 5.28 8.76
N ASN A 41 -10.35 5.69 9.02
CA ASN A 41 -9.13 4.94 8.72
C ASN A 41 -8.36 4.68 10.02
N LYS A 42 -8.87 3.78 10.88
CA LYS A 42 -8.15 3.36 12.08
C LYS A 42 -6.70 3.01 11.70
N PRO A 43 -5.69 3.66 12.30
CA PRO A 43 -4.32 3.45 11.89
C PRO A 43 -3.96 1.98 12.12
N LYS A 44 -3.72 1.26 11.02
CA LYS A 44 -3.22 -0.11 11.10
C LYS A 44 -1.82 -0.03 11.69
N ARG A 45 -1.63 -0.54 12.91
CA ARG A 45 -0.29 -0.71 13.47
C ARG A 45 0.49 -1.63 12.54
N SER A 46 1.63 -1.16 12.04
CA SER A 46 2.52 -2.03 11.28
C SER A 46 3.06 -3.11 12.21
N MET A 47 3.07 -4.36 11.73
CA MET A 47 3.69 -5.44 12.49
C MET A 47 5.20 -5.18 12.56
N PRO A 48 5.81 -5.24 13.76
CA PRO A 48 7.24 -5.06 13.91
C PRO A 48 7.98 -6.21 13.22
N TRP A 49 8.94 -5.86 12.39
CA TRP A 49 9.81 -6.83 11.75
C TRP A 49 11.09 -6.97 12.56
N LYS A 50 11.37 -8.18 13.04
CA LYS A 50 12.62 -8.50 13.75
C LYS A 50 13.70 -8.83 12.72
N VAL A 51 14.80 -8.09 12.72
CA VAL A 51 15.97 -8.28 11.85
C VAL A 51 17.25 -7.97 12.62
N VAL A 52 18.39 -8.46 12.13
CA VAL A 52 19.72 -8.15 12.67
C VAL A 52 20.37 -7.11 11.76
N LEU A 53 20.86 -6.02 12.34
CA LEU A 53 21.71 -5.06 11.65
C LEU A 53 23.17 -5.55 11.73
N GLU A 54 23.77 -5.79 10.57
CA GLU A 54 25.15 -6.23 10.45
C GLU A 54 26.06 -5.05 10.09
N ILE A 55 27.07 -4.80 10.93
CA ILE A 55 28.12 -3.79 10.70
C ILE A 55 29.44 -4.54 10.52
N GLY A 56 29.85 -4.71 9.26
CA GLY A 56 31.00 -5.55 8.91
C GLY A 56 30.75 -7.02 9.27
N SER A 57 31.83 -7.76 9.55
CA SER A 57 31.79 -9.22 9.78
C SER A 57 31.74 -9.63 11.26
N GLY A 58 31.52 -8.69 12.20
CA GLY A 58 31.65 -8.99 13.63
C GLY A 58 30.74 -8.22 14.58
N ILE A 59 29.92 -7.29 14.07
CA ILE A 59 28.97 -6.54 14.91
C ILE A 59 27.57 -6.84 14.41
N GLU A 60 26.78 -7.47 15.27
CA GLU A 60 25.38 -7.83 15.04
C GLU A 60 24.50 -7.15 16.08
N ILE A 61 23.52 -6.37 15.62
CA ILE A 61 22.61 -5.62 16.49
C ILE A 61 21.16 -6.06 16.19
N PRO A 62 20.46 -6.74 17.10
CA PRO A 62 19.07 -7.10 16.89
C PRO A 62 18.19 -5.86 16.94
N VAL A 63 17.46 -5.59 15.86
CA VAL A 63 16.58 -4.41 15.73
C VAL A 63 15.15 -4.81 15.38
N LYS A 64 14.21 -3.91 15.71
CA LYS A 64 12.80 -4.01 15.31
C LYS A 64 12.49 -2.89 14.33
N ALA A 65 12.32 -3.23 13.06
CA ALA A 65 11.93 -2.29 12.03
C ALA A 65 10.41 -2.12 11.98
N LEU A 66 9.96 -0.88 11.74
CA LEU A 66 8.54 -0.53 11.60
C LEU A 66 8.34 0.23 10.28
N ILE A 67 7.29 -0.11 9.55
CA ILE A 67 6.89 0.68 8.38
C ILE A 67 6.04 1.84 8.89
N ILE A 68 6.61 3.05 8.83
CA ILE A 68 5.97 4.29 9.31
C ILE A 68 5.04 4.87 8.22
N ASN A 69 5.50 4.86 6.97
CA ASN A 69 4.75 5.40 5.84
C ASN A 69 4.33 4.27 4.90
N ARG A 70 3.03 4.02 4.80
CA ARG A 70 2.44 3.16 3.76
C ARG A 70 1.58 4.02 2.85
N LYS A 71 1.76 3.89 1.54
CA LYS A 71 0.82 4.46 0.59
C LYS A 71 -0.52 3.74 0.80
N ASN A 72 -1.55 4.48 1.23
CA ASN A 72 -2.90 3.95 1.36
C ASN A 72 -3.45 3.67 -0.05
N THR A 73 -3.18 2.48 -0.57
CA THR A 73 -3.88 1.96 -1.73
C THR A 73 -5.24 1.47 -1.24
N VAL A 74 -6.27 2.26 -1.49
CA VAL A 74 -7.64 1.80 -1.25
C VAL A 74 -7.85 0.59 -2.16
N SER A 75 -7.98 -0.60 -1.57
CA SER A 75 -8.33 -1.81 -2.31
C SER A 75 -9.82 -1.79 -2.66
N LEU A 76 -10.27 -0.73 -3.33
CA LEU A 76 -11.50 -0.76 -4.09
C LEU A 76 -11.20 -1.62 -5.32
N LYS A 77 -11.09 -2.94 -5.12
CA LYS A 77 -11.46 -3.87 -6.17
C LYS A 77 -12.94 -3.64 -6.35
N SER A 78 -13.30 -2.71 -7.24
CA SER A 78 -14.65 -2.58 -7.72
C SER A 78 -15.01 -3.93 -8.32
N ARG A 79 -15.66 -4.79 -7.53
CA ARG A 79 -16.42 -5.93 -8.03
C ARG A 79 -17.64 -5.35 -8.75
N ILE A 80 -17.40 -4.57 -9.79
CA ILE A 80 -18.33 -4.39 -10.89
C ILE A 80 -18.02 -5.57 -11.81
N GLU A 81 -18.15 -6.79 -11.29
CA GLU A 81 -18.51 -7.90 -12.14
C GLU A 81 -19.95 -7.56 -12.54
N LYS A 82 -20.14 -7.12 -13.79
CA LYS A 82 -21.46 -7.08 -14.40
C LYS A 82 -21.93 -8.53 -14.46
N ALA A 83 -22.45 -9.04 -13.35
CA ALA A 83 -23.07 -10.36 -13.33
C ALA A 83 -24.19 -10.31 -14.35
N ALA A 84 -24.09 -11.11 -15.41
CA ALA A 84 -25.27 -11.45 -16.17
C ALA A 84 -26.18 -12.21 -15.19
N ILE A 85 -27.38 -11.69 -14.99
CA ILE A 85 -28.41 -12.43 -14.28
C ILE A 85 -29.02 -13.31 -15.36
N ASP A 86 -28.76 -14.61 -15.31
CA ASP A 86 -29.48 -15.55 -16.16
C ASP A 86 -30.98 -15.50 -15.81
N LEU A 87 -31.85 -15.86 -16.76
CA LEU A 87 -33.30 -15.81 -16.59
C LEU A 87 -33.81 -16.56 -15.33
N ASP A 88 -33.02 -17.53 -14.84
CA ASP A 88 -33.30 -18.34 -13.65
C ASP A 88 -32.80 -17.72 -12.33
N GLY A 89 -32.34 -16.46 -12.33
CA GLY A 89 -31.89 -15.75 -11.13
C GLY A 89 -30.52 -16.18 -10.60
N THR A 90 -29.82 -17.07 -11.32
CA THR A 90 -28.50 -17.54 -10.93
C THR A 90 -27.43 -16.53 -11.36
N ARG A 91 -26.57 -16.11 -10.43
CA ARG A 91 -25.41 -15.26 -10.77
C ARG A 91 -24.34 -16.14 -11.40
N THR A 92 -24.30 -16.21 -12.73
CA THR A 92 -23.14 -16.75 -13.43
C THR A 92 -22.08 -15.66 -13.52
N GLY A 93 -20.90 -15.93 -12.96
CA GLY A 93 -19.75 -15.06 -13.12
C GLY A 93 -19.32 -15.08 -14.59
N ASN A 94 -19.12 -13.91 -15.20
CA ASN A 94 -18.59 -13.85 -16.56
C ASN A 94 -17.24 -14.58 -16.60
N LYS A 95 -17.17 -15.67 -17.36
CA LYS A 95 -15.90 -16.35 -17.63
C LYS A 95 -15.08 -15.47 -18.56
N LYS A 96 -13.91 -15.03 -18.10
CA LYS A 96 -12.94 -14.35 -18.96
C LYS A 96 -12.21 -15.42 -19.76
N GLU A 97 -12.30 -15.31 -21.08
CA GLU A 97 -11.55 -16.14 -22.02
C GLU A 97 -10.48 -15.25 -22.70
N ILE A 98 -9.27 -15.78 -22.84
CA ILE A 98 -8.15 -15.09 -23.50
C ILE A 98 -7.76 -15.94 -24.69
N THR A 99 -7.86 -15.37 -25.89
CA THR A 99 -7.42 -15.99 -27.14
C THR A 99 -6.14 -15.32 -27.62
N TRP A 100 -5.22 -16.11 -28.17
CA TRP A 100 -3.94 -15.63 -28.68
C TRP A 100 -3.90 -15.76 -30.20
N VAL A 101 -3.52 -14.68 -30.87
CA VAL A 101 -3.57 -14.59 -32.34
C VAL A 101 -2.25 -14.01 -32.84
N GLN A 102 -1.69 -14.63 -33.87
CA GLN A 102 -0.52 -14.11 -34.58
C GLN A 102 -0.88 -12.80 -35.32
N ASN A 103 0.11 -11.98 -35.68
CA ASN A 103 -0.12 -10.76 -36.48
C ASN A 103 -0.84 -11.04 -37.80
N ASP A 104 -0.70 -12.25 -38.35
CA ASP A 104 -1.35 -12.69 -39.60
C ASP A 104 -2.79 -13.21 -39.39
N GLY A 105 -3.33 -13.12 -38.16
CA GLY A 105 -4.70 -13.51 -37.83
C GLY A 105 -4.90 -14.99 -37.46
N LYS A 106 -3.84 -15.80 -37.47
CA LYS A 106 -3.91 -17.23 -37.11
C LYS A 106 -4.00 -17.41 -35.60
N SER A 107 -4.95 -18.23 -35.13
CA SER A 107 -5.06 -18.61 -33.71
C SER A 107 -3.89 -19.49 -33.30
N ILE A 108 -3.29 -19.20 -32.15
CA ILE A 108 -2.17 -19.94 -31.58
C ILE A 108 -2.62 -20.58 -30.27
N ASP A 109 -2.23 -21.83 -30.03
CA ASP A 109 -2.49 -22.47 -28.74
C ASP A 109 -1.56 -21.89 -27.67
N LYS A 110 -2.06 -21.81 -26.42
CA LYS A 110 -1.29 -21.24 -25.31
C LYS A 110 0.02 -21.99 -25.07
N SER A 111 0.07 -23.29 -25.36
CA SER A 111 1.28 -24.12 -25.18
C SER A 111 2.41 -23.76 -26.15
N ASP A 112 2.08 -23.17 -27.30
CA ASP A 112 3.05 -22.76 -28.33
C ASP A 112 3.64 -21.36 -28.07
N ILE A 113 3.18 -20.66 -27.01
CA ILE A 113 3.61 -19.30 -26.69
C ILE A 113 4.82 -19.35 -25.77
N GLY A 114 5.97 -18.91 -26.30
CA GLY A 114 7.19 -18.71 -25.51
C GLY A 114 7.25 -17.32 -24.85
N ASN A 115 7.89 -17.26 -23.69
CA ASN A 115 8.25 -15.98 -23.07
C ASN A 115 9.55 -15.45 -23.69
N ALA A 116 9.57 -14.15 -24.01
CA ALA A 116 10.74 -13.48 -24.55
C ALA A 116 10.90 -12.08 -23.95
N TYR A 117 12.15 -11.63 -23.85
CA TYR A 117 12.50 -10.29 -23.42
C TYR A 117 13.13 -9.50 -24.57
N SER A 118 12.84 -8.20 -24.60
CA SER A 118 13.50 -7.30 -25.54
C SER A 118 14.89 -6.93 -25.02
N TYR A 119 15.92 -7.14 -25.84
CA TYR A 119 17.30 -6.75 -25.57
C TYR A 119 17.84 -5.93 -26.76
N GLY A 120 17.74 -4.61 -26.65
CA GLY A 120 18.01 -3.70 -27.75
C GLY A 120 17.06 -3.94 -28.93
N ASN A 121 17.61 -4.34 -30.09
CA ASN A 121 16.85 -4.65 -31.30
C ASN A 121 16.56 -6.15 -31.48
N LYS A 122 16.86 -6.98 -30.48
CA LYS A 122 16.69 -8.44 -30.54
C LYS A 122 15.67 -8.90 -29.51
N LEU A 123 14.92 -9.95 -29.86
CA LEU A 123 14.10 -10.71 -28.91
C LEU A 123 14.91 -11.91 -28.44
N VAL A 124 15.02 -12.06 -27.12
CA VAL A 124 15.74 -13.18 -26.48
C VAL A 124 14.71 -14.06 -25.78
N THR A 125 14.61 -15.30 -26.24
CA THR A 125 13.79 -16.34 -25.60
C THR A 125 14.52 -16.93 -24.41
N ILE A 126 13.85 -17.03 -23.27
CA ILE A 126 14.40 -17.63 -22.06
C ILE A 126 13.63 -18.93 -21.82
N ALA A 127 14.32 -20.07 -21.95
CA ALA A 127 13.72 -21.39 -21.78
C ALA A 127 13.49 -21.74 -20.30
N ASP A 128 14.40 -21.28 -19.43
CA ASP A 128 14.34 -21.51 -17.98
C ASP A 128 14.25 -20.17 -17.27
N GLU A 129 13.30 -20.01 -16.33
CA GLU A 129 13.17 -18.80 -15.50
C GLU A 129 14.34 -18.69 -14.50
N THR A 130 15.54 -18.40 -15.00
CA THR A 130 16.71 -18.09 -14.18
C THR A 130 16.52 -16.70 -13.60
N THR A 131 15.77 -16.65 -12.50
CA THR A 131 15.58 -15.42 -11.74
C THR A 131 16.72 -15.28 -10.72
N TYR A 132 17.11 -14.04 -10.45
CA TYR A 132 18.04 -13.79 -9.38
C TYR A 132 17.38 -14.14 -8.05
N GLU A 133 17.94 -15.12 -7.35
CA GLU A 133 17.51 -15.46 -6.00
C GLU A 133 18.14 -14.46 -5.03
N THR A 134 17.31 -13.57 -4.48
CA THR A 134 17.73 -12.80 -3.31
C THR A 134 17.94 -13.78 -2.17
N GLY A 135 19.10 -13.71 -1.51
CA GLY A 135 19.36 -14.50 -0.30
C GLY A 135 18.42 -14.14 0.85
N ASP A 136 18.76 -14.65 2.03
CA ASP A 136 17.96 -14.42 3.23
C ASP A 136 17.83 -12.93 3.59
N ARG A 137 16.80 -12.66 4.38
CA ARG A 137 16.48 -11.31 4.88
C ARG A 137 17.64 -10.77 5.73
N CYS A 138 18.40 -9.82 5.19
CA CYS A 138 19.50 -9.15 5.88
C CYS A 138 19.30 -7.62 5.94
N LEU A 139 19.91 -6.97 6.94
CA LEU A 139 20.05 -5.52 7.01
C LEU A 139 21.54 -5.21 7.22
N GLN A 140 22.27 -5.03 6.11
CA GLN A 140 23.71 -4.84 6.15
C GLN A 140 24.09 -3.37 5.93
N LEU A 141 24.96 -2.85 6.80
CA LEU A 141 25.56 -1.54 6.61
C LEU A 141 26.72 -1.63 5.62
N LEU A 142 26.58 -0.96 4.46
CA LEU A 142 27.64 -0.91 3.45
C LEU A 142 28.67 0.19 3.71
N VAL A 143 28.21 1.42 3.95
CA VAL A 143 29.10 2.58 4.13
C VAL A 143 28.40 3.70 4.90
N PHE A 144 29.17 4.47 5.68
CA PHE A 144 28.74 5.76 6.22
C PHE A 144 29.18 6.87 5.27
N CYS A 145 28.22 7.68 4.81
CA CYS A 145 28.50 8.88 4.03
C CYS A 145 28.26 10.12 4.91
N PRO A 146 29.19 11.10 4.97
CA PRO A 146 28.94 12.35 5.68
C PRO A 146 27.75 13.10 5.06
N ARG A 147 27.11 13.94 5.87
CA ARG A 147 26.00 14.81 5.44
C ARG A 147 26.50 16.13 4.89
#